data_AF-A0A8R2HPP9-F1
#
_entry.id   AF-A0A8R2HPP9-F1
#
_cell.length_a   1.000
_cell.length_b   1.000
_cell.length_c   1.000
_cell.angle_alpha   90.00
_cell.angle_beta   90.00
_cell.angle_gamma   90.00
#
_symmetry.space_group_name_H-M   'P 1'
#
loop_
_entity.id
_entity.type
_entity.pdbx_description
1 polymer ?
#
loop_
_entity_poly.entity_id
_entity_poly.type
_entity_poly.pdbx_seq_one_letter_code
_entity_poly.pdbx_strand_id
1 'polypeptide(L)'
;MDASKFSSIIIFVGIFLCLCLAQVKAESEFTIVTDDSEKTCTSKISDCSTTPPIHDLLLGLKGAMGEQGLPGVNRKCDCIPRGTTENDKGESRSRPSKRTCRNVSQSDQKQQWLGKNELDSFKIECVEGDQTCIARENFLPAVFIEINKNLTGESQFVYWNKIASHSLKDMLGIRSSQITWLHGLVNSARQTLRIHGLNVTAQNRGTIGTFVQLLTWNDVIIGSASTDSAPFYYNVVFPDSCTETNSTAKPCEYFDVTMETEMVVRLPVTDIIFNFSSTEANLNVSVENIELCFE
;
A
#
# COMPACT_ATOMS: atom_id res chain seq x y z
N MET A 1 -38.62 7.69 46.29
CA MET A 1 -37.20 8.11 46.17
C MET A 1 -36.38 6.98 46.77
N ASP A 2 -35.90 6.07 45.91
CA ASP A 2 -35.25 4.83 46.34
C ASP A 2 -33.72 5.00 46.34
N ALA A 3 -33.13 4.87 47.52
CA ALA A 3 -31.70 5.00 47.78
C ALA A 3 -30.85 3.81 47.28
N SER A 4 -31.44 2.82 46.61
CA SER A 4 -30.74 1.58 46.20
C SER A 4 -30.04 1.65 44.83
N LYS A 5 -30.31 2.69 44.02
CA LYS A 5 -29.72 2.81 42.66
C LYS A 5 -28.38 3.55 42.59
N PHE A 6 -27.95 4.21 43.66
CA PHE A 6 -26.68 4.96 43.67
C PHE A 6 -25.45 4.10 43.97
N SER A 7 -25.61 2.91 44.56
CA SER A 7 -24.47 2.08 44.96
C SER A 7 -23.80 1.33 43.80
N SER A 8 -24.51 1.05 42.70
CA SER A 8 -23.96 0.29 41.57
C SER A 8 -23.14 1.13 40.58
N ILE A 9 -23.35 2.46 40.56
CA ILE A 9 -22.63 3.36 39.64
C ILE A 9 -21.21 3.66 40.16
N ILE A 10 -21.01 3.70 41.48
CA ILE A 10 -19.71 4.02 42.09
C ILE A 10 -18.70 2.86 41.90
N ILE A 11 -19.17 1.61 41.85
CA ILE A 11 -18.30 0.43 41.66
C ILE A 11 -17.81 0.35 40.20
N PHE A 12 -18.64 0.71 39.22
CA PHE A 12 -18.24 0.67 37.80
C PHE A 12 -17.22 1.75 37.43
N VAL A 13 -17.32 2.96 38.02
CA VAL A 13 -16.35 4.04 37.77
C VAL A 13 -14.98 3.73 38.41
N GLY A 14 -14.96 3.06 39.57
CA GLY A 14 -13.72 2.66 40.23
C GLY A 14 -12.90 1.60 39.47
N ILE A 15 -13.57 0.66 38.79
CA ILE A 15 -12.89 -0.39 38.01
C ILE A 15 -12.33 0.16 36.69
N PHE A 16 -13.04 1.09 36.04
CA PHE A 16 -12.56 1.71 34.80
C PHE A 16 -11.35 2.64 35.03
N LEU A 17 -11.30 3.33 36.18
CA LEU A 17 -10.17 4.20 36.50
C LEU A 17 -8.89 3.41 36.90
N CYS A 18 -9.04 2.16 37.35
CA CYS A 18 -7.90 1.30 37.68
C CYS A 18 -7.26 0.65 36.44
N LEU A 19 -8.01 0.46 35.35
CA LEU A 19 -7.51 -0.11 34.10
C LEU A 19 -6.76 0.91 33.21
N CYS A 20 -6.98 2.22 33.39
CA CYS A 20 -6.26 3.25 32.64
C CYS A 20 -4.87 3.60 33.20
N LEU A 21 -4.50 3.12 34.40
CA LEU A 21 -3.20 3.41 35.02
C LEU A 21 -2.15 2.30 34.88
N ALA A 22 -2.46 1.21 34.18
CA ALA A 22 -1.56 0.06 34.01
C ALA A 22 -0.78 0.02 32.69
N GLN A 23 -0.86 1.05 31.84
CA GLN A 23 -0.11 1.11 30.58
C GLN A 23 0.84 2.31 30.52
N VAL A 24 1.87 2.27 31.37
CA VAL A 24 3.06 3.12 31.20
C VAL A 24 4.31 2.28 31.46
N LYS A 25 5.25 2.37 30.52
CA LYS A 25 6.64 1.88 30.51
C LYS A 25 6.89 0.39 30.20
N ALA A 26 6.97 0.12 28.91
CA ALA A 26 8.01 -0.77 28.36
C ALA A 26 8.76 -0.01 27.26
N GLU A 27 9.59 0.96 27.65
CA GLU A 27 10.68 1.47 26.80
C GLU A 27 11.75 0.39 26.77
N SER A 28 11.87 -0.33 25.66
CA SER A 28 13.09 -1.07 25.34
C SER A 28 13.99 -0.14 24.55
N GLU A 29 14.91 0.50 25.24
CA GLU A 29 15.98 1.30 24.66
C GLU A 29 16.98 0.34 24.02
N PHE A 30 16.80 0.03 22.74
CA PHE A 30 17.80 -0.71 21.97
C PHE A 30 18.74 0.29 21.32
N THR A 31 19.87 0.56 21.98
CA THR A 31 20.98 1.32 21.39
C THR A 31 21.81 0.35 20.55
N ILE A 32 21.63 0.41 19.22
CA ILE A 32 22.56 -0.21 18.29
C ILE A 32 23.75 0.75 18.15
N VAL A 33 24.86 0.41 18.80
CA VAL A 33 26.15 1.04 18.53
C VAL A 33 26.80 0.26 17.38
N THR A 34 26.76 0.81 16.18
CA THR A 34 27.64 0.36 15.08
C THR A 34 28.94 1.15 15.16
N ASP A 35 30.03 0.45 15.47
CA ASP A 35 31.39 0.99 15.30
C ASP A 35 31.75 0.90 13.81
N ASP A 36 31.32 1.90 13.05
CA ASP A 36 31.59 2.01 11.61
C ASP A 36 32.98 2.65 11.39
N SER A 37 34.05 1.89 11.61
CA SER A 37 35.39 2.29 11.15
C SER A 37 35.80 1.67 9.82
N GLU A 38 35.03 0.76 9.21
CA GLU A 38 35.39 0.19 7.90
C GLU A 38 34.18 0.02 6.96
N LYS A 39 34.11 0.93 5.97
CA LYS A 39 33.22 0.84 4.82
C LYS A 39 33.58 -0.35 3.94
N THR A 40 32.90 -1.48 4.10
CA THR A 40 32.69 -2.43 2.99
C THR A 40 31.49 -3.34 3.25
N CYS A 41 30.36 -3.06 2.60
CA CYS A 41 29.20 -3.96 2.59
C CYS A 41 29.55 -5.25 1.84
N THR A 42 29.71 -6.37 2.56
CA THR A 42 29.54 -7.71 1.99
C THR A 42 28.50 -8.45 2.82
N SER A 43 27.44 -8.93 2.17
CA SER A 43 26.37 -9.69 2.80
C SER A 43 26.92 -11.02 3.31
N LYS A 44 27.06 -11.14 4.63
CA LYS A 44 27.19 -12.43 5.29
C LYS A 44 26.23 -12.49 6.46
N ILE A 45 25.39 -13.51 6.40
CA ILE A 45 24.45 -13.95 7.44
C ILE A 45 25.21 -14.02 8.76
N SER A 46 24.76 -13.26 9.75
CA SER A 46 25.28 -13.29 11.11
C SER A 46 24.63 -14.45 11.87
N ASP A 47 25.39 -15.52 12.11
CA ASP A 47 24.99 -16.57 13.04
C ASP A 47 25.12 -16.06 14.48
N CYS A 48 23.99 -15.94 15.19
CA CYS A 48 23.96 -15.69 16.62
C CYS A 48 24.39 -16.95 17.39
N SER A 49 25.62 -16.96 17.91
CA SER A 49 26.06 -17.97 18.87
C SER A 49 25.81 -17.50 20.30
N THR A 50 24.95 -18.20 21.02
CA THR A 50 24.77 -18.04 22.47
C THR A 50 25.72 -18.98 23.19
N THR A 51 26.54 -18.45 24.10
CA THR A 51 27.44 -19.26 24.93
C THR A 51 26.71 -19.66 26.22
N PRO A 52 26.54 -20.97 26.51
CA PRO A 52 26.04 -21.42 27.81
C PRO A 52 27.14 -21.40 28.88
N PRO A 53 26.78 -21.32 30.17
CA PRO A 53 27.74 -21.23 31.26
C PRO A 53 28.50 -22.55 31.47
N ILE A 54 29.77 -22.38 31.84
CA ILE A 54 30.80 -23.42 31.96
C ILE A 54 30.50 -24.30 33.18
N HIS A 55 30.21 -25.58 32.94
CA HIS A 55 30.44 -26.65 33.92
C HIS A 55 31.61 -27.51 33.42
N ASP A 56 32.54 -27.78 34.33
CA ASP A 56 33.77 -28.54 34.13
C ASP A 56 33.56 -29.84 33.35
N LEU A 57 33.96 -29.82 32.08
CA LEU A 57 34.13 -31.02 31.26
C LEU A 57 35.63 -31.21 31.05
N LEU A 58 36.16 -32.28 31.63
CA LEU A 58 37.49 -32.83 31.38
C LEU A 58 37.72 -32.91 29.87
N LEU A 59 38.56 -32.02 29.34
CA LEU A 59 38.98 -32.03 27.94
C LEU A 59 39.82 -33.28 27.67
N GLY A 60 39.26 -34.22 26.91
CA GLY A 60 40.03 -35.29 26.29
C GLY A 60 41.09 -34.73 25.34
N LEU A 61 42.22 -35.45 25.20
CA LEU A 61 43.30 -35.06 24.30
C LEU A 61 42.75 -34.84 22.87
N LYS A 62 43.05 -33.68 22.31
CA LYS A 62 42.68 -33.31 20.94
C LYS A 62 43.16 -34.41 19.98
N GLY A 63 42.22 -35.02 19.26
CA GLY A 63 42.53 -36.03 18.25
C GLY A 63 43.50 -35.49 17.19
N ALA A 64 44.29 -36.37 16.58
CA ALA A 64 45.16 -36.00 15.47
C ALA A 64 44.35 -35.34 14.35
N MET A 65 44.93 -34.32 13.71
CA MET A 65 44.32 -33.68 12.55
C MET A 65 44.10 -34.73 11.47
N GLY A 66 42.87 -34.83 10.95
CA GLY A 66 42.56 -35.74 9.84
C GLY A 66 43.41 -35.41 8.61
N GLU A 67 43.58 -36.41 7.73
CA GLU A 67 44.31 -36.22 6.48
C GLU A 67 43.71 -35.07 5.66
N GLN A 68 44.57 -34.28 5.04
CA GLN A 68 44.15 -33.18 4.18
C GLN A 68 43.35 -33.75 3.01
N GLY A 69 42.10 -33.31 2.87
CA GLY A 69 41.24 -33.74 1.77
C GLY A 69 41.87 -33.47 0.41
N LEU A 70 41.58 -34.33 -0.57
CA LEU A 70 42.07 -34.18 -1.94
C LEU A 70 41.78 -32.76 -2.46
N PRO A 71 42.70 -32.16 -3.26
CA PRO A 71 42.47 -30.86 -3.87
C PRO A 71 41.16 -30.86 -4.64
N GLY A 72 40.29 -29.88 -4.34
CA GLY A 72 39.04 -29.72 -5.06
C GLY A 72 39.30 -29.57 -6.56
N VAL A 73 38.69 -30.44 -7.37
CA VAL A 73 38.78 -30.33 -8.82
C VAL A 73 38.17 -28.99 -9.22
N ASN A 74 38.97 -28.17 -9.91
CA ASN A 74 38.56 -26.88 -10.45
C ASN A 74 37.51 -27.12 -11.56
N ARG A 75 36.26 -27.37 -11.17
CA ARG A 75 35.14 -27.34 -12.12
C ARG A 75 34.92 -25.86 -12.41
N LYS A 76 35.32 -25.41 -13.60
CA LYS A 76 34.70 -24.23 -14.20
C LYS A 76 33.19 -24.44 -14.07
N CYS A 77 32.56 -23.65 -13.22
CA CYS A 77 31.13 -23.45 -13.32
C CYS A 77 30.94 -22.72 -14.64
N ASP A 78 30.73 -23.47 -15.71
CA ASP A 78 30.09 -22.91 -16.88
C ASP A 78 28.73 -22.42 -16.38
N CYS A 79 28.58 -21.10 -16.30
CA CYS A 79 27.28 -20.47 -16.19
C CYS A 79 26.52 -20.85 -17.46
N ILE A 80 25.93 -22.04 -17.47
CA ILE A 80 24.91 -22.39 -18.44
C ILE A 80 23.83 -21.33 -18.22
N PRO A 81 23.56 -20.43 -19.18
CA PRO A 81 22.41 -19.55 -19.07
C PRO A 81 21.22 -20.48 -18.87
N ARG A 82 20.51 -20.34 -17.75
CA ARG A 82 19.25 -21.07 -17.56
C ARG A 82 18.42 -20.81 -18.82
N GLY A 83 18.11 -21.89 -19.54
CA GLY A 83 17.38 -21.80 -20.80
C GLY A 83 16.17 -20.89 -20.64
N THR A 84 16.04 -19.95 -21.57
CA THR A 84 14.95 -18.99 -21.74
C THR A 84 13.63 -19.72 -22.02
N THR A 85 13.10 -20.37 -20.99
CA THR A 85 11.75 -20.92 -20.95
C THR A 85 10.92 -20.30 -19.84
N GLU A 86 11.40 -19.20 -19.24
CA GLU A 86 10.49 -18.31 -18.53
C GLU A 86 9.52 -17.76 -19.57
N ASN A 87 8.22 -18.00 -19.34
CA ASN A 87 7.17 -17.57 -20.25
C ASN A 87 7.04 -16.05 -20.17
N ASP A 88 7.94 -15.33 -20.83
CA ASP A 88 8.04 -13.87 -20.76
C ASP A 88 6.76 -13.17 -21.28
N LYS A 89 5.91 -13.90 -22.02
CA LYS A 89 4.68 -13.37 -22.64
C LYS A 89 3.43 -13.45 -21.78
N GLY A 90 3.41 -14.23 -20.70
CA GLY A 90 2.23 -14.32 -19.83
C GLY A 90 0.93 -14.71 -20.53
N GLU A 91 0.97 -15.66 -21.46
CA GLU A 91 -0.15 -15.99 -22.36
C GLU A 91 -1.40 -16.51 -21.63
N SER A 92 -1.26 -17.05 -20.41
CA SER A 92 -2.36 -17.65 -19.66
C SER A 92 -2.13 -17.64 -18.16
N ARG A 93 -3.21 -17.82 -17.40
CA ARG A 93 -3.19 -17.94 -15.93
C ARG A 93 -2.22 -19.03 -15.43
N SER A 94 -2.18 -20.18 -16.09
CA SER A 94 -1.31 -21.31 -15.71
C SER A 94 0.16 -21.10 -16.08
N ARG A 95 0.45 -20.12 -16.97
CA ARG A 95 1.79 -19.75 -17.39
C ARG A 95 1.95 -18.23 -17.38
N PRO A 96 1.84 -17.59 -16.21
CA PRO A 96 1.96 -16.13 -16.12
C PRO A 96 3.39 -15.70 -16.39
N SER A 97 3.55 -14.47 -16.87
CA SER A 97 4.84 -13.81 -16.93
C SER A 97 5.31 -13.50 -15.51
N LYS A 98 6.62 -13.59 -15.32
CA LYS A 98 7.30 -13.14 -14.10
C LYS A 98 7.96 -11.78 -14.28
N ARG A 99 7.88 -11.22 -15.48
CA ARG A 99 8.47 -9.93 -15.85
C ARG A 99 7.34 -8.96 -16.13
N THR A 100 7.56 -7.71 -15.71
CA THR A 100 6.70 -6.58 -16.02
C THR A 100 6.69 -6.33 -17.54
N CYS A 101 5.89 -5.37 -17.99
CA CYS A 101 5.80 -4.98 -19.40
C CYS A 101 7.09 -4.40 -20.01
N ARG A 102 8.16 -4.30 -19.21
CA ARG A 102 9.47 -3.83 -19.63
C ARG A 102 10.04 -4.70 -20.73
N ASN A 103 10.21 -4.13 -21.93
CA ASN A 103 10.67 -4.79 -23.16
C ASN A 103 9.65 -5.75 -23.81
N VAL A 104 8.35 -5.62 -23.51
CA VAL A 104 7.32 -6.28 -24.33
C VAL A 104 7.26 -5.56 -25.68
N SER A 105 7.40 -6.32 -26.78
CA SER A 105 7.27 -5.76 -28.14
C SER A 105 5.94 -5.03 -28.29
N GLN A 106 5.93 -3.86 -28.96
CA GLN A 106 4.70 -3.10 -29.23
C GLN A 106 3.61 -3.93 -29.93
N SER A 107 3.98 -4.94 -30.72
CA SER A 107 3.04 -5.88 -31.34
C SER A 107 2.26 -6.75 -30.35
N ASP A 108 2.79 -6.90 -29.13
CA ASP A 108 2.34 -7.80 -28.07
C ASP A 108 1.76 -7.02 -26.87
N GLN A 109 1.52 -5.70 -27.00
CA GLN A 109 0.82 -4.83 -26.04
C GLN A 109 -0.66 -5.18 -25.92
N LYS A 110 -0.93 -6.37 -25.38
CA LYS A 110 -2.27 -6.89 -25.08
C LYS A 110 -2.37 -7.16 -23.59
N GLN A 111 -3.57 -7.52 -23.15
CA GLN A 111 -3.77 -8.10 -21.83
C GLN A 111 -2.92 -9.36 -21.67
N GLN A 112 -2.13 -9.42 -20.59
CA GLN A 112 -1.26 -10.54 -20.25
C GLN A 112 -1.53 -11.00 -18.82
N TRP A 113 -1.13 -12.22 -18.49
CA TRP A 113 -1.14 -12.73 -17.12
C TRP A 113 0.23 -12.51 -16.48
N LEU A 114 0.25 -11.88 -15.32
CA LEU A 114 1.44 -11.65 -14.52
C LEU A 114 1.29 -12.35 -13.16
N GLY A 115 2.37 -12.95 -12.65
CA GLY A 115 2.36 -13.54 -11.32
C GLY A 115 3.51 -14.50 -11.03
N LYS A 116 3.72 -14.77 -9.74
CA LYS A 116 4.74 -15.71 -9.26
C LYS A 116 4.44 -17.16 -9.65
N ASN A 117 3.15 -17.52 -9.68
CA ASN A 117 2.62 -18.85 -9.96
C ASN A 117 1.16 -18.73 -10.47
N GLU A 118 0.54 -19.85 -10.83
CA GLU A 118 -0.84 -19.87 -11.35
C GLU A 118 -1.88 -19.31 -10.37
N LEU A 119 -1.77 -19.62 -9.08
CA LEU A 119 -2.73 -19.18 -8.06
C LEU A 119 -2.63 -17.66 -7.86
N ASP A 120 -1.41 -17.15 -7.82
CA ASP A 120 -1.06 -15.74 -7.64
C ASP A 120 -1.01 -14.94 -8.94
N SER A 121 -1.51 -15.49 -10.06
CA SER A 121 -1.57 -14.74 -11.31
C SER A 121 -2.79 -13.84 -11.42
N PHE A 122 -2.62 -12.71 -12.09
CA PHE A 122 -3.65 -11.70 -12.35
C PHE A 122 -3.41 -11.08 -13.73
N LYS A 123 -4.44 -10.45 -14.29
CA LYS A 123 -4.34 -9.81 -15.60
C LYS A 123 -3.77 -8.40 -15.49
N ILE A 124 -2.90 -8.07 -16.43
CA ILE A 124 -2.30 -6.76 -16.62
C ILE A 124 -2.51 -6.28 -18.05
N GLU A 125 -2.40 -4.98 -18.25
CA GLU A 125 -2.36 -4.31 -19.55
C GLU A 125 -1.01 -3.63 -19.70
N CYS A 126 -0.31 -3.92 -20.79
CA CYS A 126 0.94 -3.24 -21.13
C CYS A 126 0.64 -1.99 -21.97
N VAL A 127 0.87 -0.82 -21.38
CA VAL A 127 0.65 0.48 -22.02
C VAL A 127 1.94 0.95 -22.69
N GLU A 128 1.85 1.85 -23.66
CA GLU A 128 3.02 2.48 -24.29
C GLU A 128 3.97 3.07 -23.23
N GLY A 129 5.26 2.74 -23.33
CA GLY A 129 6.29 3.22 -22.37
C GLY A 129 6.65 2.25 -21.26
N ASP A 130 6.60 0.93 -21.50
CA ASP A 130 7.00 -0.13 -20.54
C ASP A 130 6.13 -0.22 -19.26
N GLN A 131 5.02 0.50 -19.19
CA GLN A 131 4.15 0.54 -18.02
C GLN A 131 3.30 -0.72 -17.88
N THR A 132 3.26 -1.26 -16.67
CA THR A 132 2.47 -2.43 -16.27
C THR A 132 1.25 -2.00 -15.49
N CYS A 133 0.09 -2.01 -16.12
CA CYS A 133 -1.16 -1.59 -15.50
C CYS A 133 -2.02 -2.78 -15.09
N ILE A 134 -2.73 -2.69 -13.97
CA ILE A 134 -3.73 -3.69 -13.63
C ILE A 134 -4.85 -3.61 -14.67
N ALA A 135 -5.23 -4.75 -15.26
CA ALA A 135 -6.25 -4.76 -16.30
C ALA A 135 -7.58 -4.25 -15.75
N ARG A 136 -8.28 -3.39 -16.52
CA ARG A 136 -9.51 -2.72 -16.06
C ARG A 136 -10.61 -3.69 -15.66
N GLU A 137 -10.67 -4.86 -16.31
CA GLU A 137 -11.63 -5.91 -15.97
C GLU A 137 -11.44 -6.52 -14.57
N ASN A 138 -10.29 -6.31 -13.92
CA ASN A 138 -10.13 -6.69 -12.52
C ASN A 138 -10.84 -5.69 -11.59
N PHE A 139 -11.06 -4.45 -12.01
CA PHE A 139 -11.63 -3.44 -11.14
C PHE A 139 -13.10 -3.71 -10.87
N LEU A 140 -13.49 -3.62 -9.61
CA LEU A 140 -14.90 -3.63 -9.23
C LEU A 140 -15.58 -2.34 -9.71
N PRO A 141 -16.88 -2.40 -10.07
CA PRO A 141 -17.62 -1.22 -10.50
C PRO A 141 -17.66 -0.15 -9.40
N ALA A 142 -17.82 1.10 -9.81
CA ALA A 142 -18.02 2.22 -8.89
C ALA A 142 -19.23 1.97 -7.99
N VAL A 143 -19.10 2.31 -6.70
CA VAL A 143 -20.18 2.16 -5.74
C VAL A 143 -20.65 3.52 -5.27
N PHE A 144 -21.97 3.72 -5.30
CA PHE A 144 -22.63 4.95 -4.89
C PHE A 144 -23.11 4.81 -3.45
N ILE A 145 -22.78 5.80 -2.63
CA ILE A 145 -23.10 5.84 -1.21
C ILE A 145 -23.73 7.19 -0.90
N GLU A 146 -24.89 7.14 -0.25
CA GLU A 146 -25.50 8.34 0.31
C GLU A 146 -24.88 8.63 1.68
N ILE A 147 -24.19 9.76 1.79
CA ILE A 147 -23.62 10.27 3.03
C ILE A 147 -24.65 11.22 3.64
N ASN A 148 -25.28 10.75 4.71
CA ASN A 148 -26.30 11.51 5.41
C ASN A 148 -25.66 12.59 6.29
N LYS A 149 -26.20 13.81 6.23
CA LYS A 149 -25.76 14.95 7.05
C LYS A 149 -25.70 14.63 8.55
N ASN A 150 -26.58 13.77 9.06
CA ASN A 150 -26.58 13.45 10.49
C ASN A 150 -25.34 12.64 10.93
N LEU A 151 -24.65 11.96 10.00
CA LEU A 151 -23.40 11.24 10.29
C LEU A 151 -22.22 12.20 10.49
N THR A 152 -22.29 13.43 9.96
CA THR A 152 -21.20 14.42 10.08
C THR A 152 -21.26 15.26 11.36
N GLY A 153 -22.29 15.06 12.19
CA GLY A 153 -22.48 15.78 13.46
C GLY A 153 -21.51 15.39 14.58
N GLU A 154 -20.89 14.20 14.52
CA GLU A 154 -19.96 13.70 15.54
C GLU A 154 -18.49 13.66 15.07
N SER A 155 -18.24 13.57 13.76
CA SER A 155 -16.89 13.57 13.18
C SER A 155 -16.87 14.30 11.83
N GLN A 156 -16.01 15.30 11.71
CA GLN A 156 -15.75 16.01 10.44
C GLN A 156 -15.16 15.07 9.36
N PHE A 157 -14.49 14.01 9.80
CA PHE A 157 -13.82 13.04 8.93
C PHE A 157 -14.63 11.76 8.79
N VAL A 158 -14.83 11.33 7.54
CA VAL A 158 -15.51 10.08 7.17
C VAL A 158 -14.55 9.25 6.32
N TYR A 159 -14.22 8.06 6.80
CA TYR A 159 -13.39 7.09 6.08
C TYR A 159 -14.26 6.29 5.12
N TRP A 160 -13.81 6.10 3.88
CA TRP A 160 -14.55 5.34 2.87
C TRP A 160 -14.86 3.92 3.37
N ASN A 161 -13.90 3.24 3.99
CA ASN A 161 -14.12 1.89 4.53
C ASN A 161 -15.19 1.79 5.65
N LYS A 162 -15.62 2.91 6.25
CA LYS A 162 -16.69 2.94 7.26
C LYS A 162 -18.07 3.05 6.64
N ILE A 163 -18.16 3.62 5.44
CA ILE A 163 -19.43 3.90 4.76
C ILE A 163 -19.68 2.98 3.57
N ALA A 164 -18.62 2.43 2.97
CA ALA A 164 -18.69 1.52 1.84
C ALA A 164 -18.78 0.07 2.30
N SER A 165 -19.42 -0.77 1.47
CA SER A 165 -19.52 -2.22 1.71
C SER A 165 -18.21 -2.98 1.47
N HIS A 166 -17.19 -2.32 0.93
CA HIS A 166 -15.91 -2.90 0.52
C HIS A 166 -14.82 -1.83 0.62
N SER A 167 -13.57 -2.26 0.85
CA SER A 167 -12.44 -1.34 0.89
C SER A 167 -12.00 -0.92 -0.51
N LEU A 168 -11.33 0.23 -0.66
CA LEU A 168 -10.77 0.64 -1.97
C LEU A 168 -9.76 -0.37 -2.49
N LYS A 169 -9.06 -1.04 -1.59
CA LYS A 169 -8.15 -2.12 -1.90
C LYS A 169 -8.87 -3.30 -2.58
N ASP A 170 -10.05 -3.66 -2.10
CA ASP A 170 -10.85 -4.76 -2.68
C ASP A 170 -11.35 -4.39 -4.09
N MET A 171 -11.52 -3.08 -4.38
CA MET A 171 -11.94 -2.61 -5.70
C MET A 171 -10.91 -2.87 -6.80
N LEU A 172 -9.65 -3.16 -6.47
CA LEU A 172 -8.62 -3.47 -7.46
C LEU A 172 -8.74 -4.89 -8.01
N GLY A 173 -9.52 -5.76 -7.36
CA GLY A 173 -9.72 -7.16 -7.76
C GLY A 173 -8.47 -8.04 -7.65
N ILE A 174 -7.42 -7.57 -6.95
CA ILE A 174 -6.16 -8.28 -6.76
C ILE A 174 -5.78 -8.36 -5.29
N ARG A 175 -5.05 -9.42 -4.93
CA ARG A 175 -4.67 -9.73 -3.55
C ARG A 175 -3.45 -8.94 -3.10
N SER A 176 -3.34 -8.70 -1.80
CA SER A 176 -2.19 -8.02 -1.19
C SER A 176 -0.84 -8.66 -1.51
N SER A 177 -0.80 -9.99 -1.60
CA SER A 177 0.40 -10.74 -1.95
C SER A 177 0.85 -10.47 -3.39
N GLN A 178 -0.10 -10.23 -4.30
CA GLN A 178 0.17 -9.92 -5.70
C GLN A 178 0.75 -8.51 -5.84
N ILE A 179 0.15 -7.53 -5.14
CA ILE A 179 0.67 -6.15 -5.03
C ILE A 179 2.09 -6.13 -4.45
N THR A 180 2.29 -6.81 -3.31
CA THR A 180 3.60 -6.82 -2.63
C THR A 180 4.68 -7.46 -3.49
N TRP A 181 4.33 -8.51 -4.25
CA TRP A 181 5.25 -9.10 -5.21
C TRP A 181 5.58 -8.14 -6.36
N LEU A 182 4.59 -7.40 -6.88
CA LEU A 182 4.80 -6.41 -7.94
C LEU A 182 5.68 -5.24 -7.48
N HIS A 183 5.54 -4.79 -6.22
CA HIS A 183 6.45 -3.79 -5.62
C HIS A 183 7.92 -4.22 -5.64
N GLY A 184 8.19 -5.53 -5.65
CA GLY A 184 9.55 -6.07 -5.75
C GLY A 184 10.15 -6.03 -7.16
N LEU A 185 9.37 -5.65 -8.18
CA LEU A 185 9.77 -5.68 -9.60
C LEU A 185 9.88 -4.30 -10.25
N VAL A 186 9.34 -3.27 -9.61
CA VAL A 186 9.12 -1.93 -10.18
C VAL A 186 9.69 -0.85 -9.28
N ASN A 187 9.96 0.32 -9.84
CA ASN A 187 10.58 1.45 -9.15
C ASN A 187 9.66 2.67 -9.07
N SER A 188 8.57 2.71 -9.82
CA SER A 188 7.55 3.75 -9.66
C SER A 188 6.15 3.16 -9.82
N ALA A 189 5.17 3.92 -9.35
CA ALA A 189 3.77 3.58 -9.46
C ALA A 189 2.91 4.83 -9.65
N ARG A 190 1.82 4.67 -10.39
CA ARG A 190 0.77 5.67 -10.61
C ARG A 190 -0.59 5.08 -10.33
N GLN A 191 -1.45 5.82 -9.63
CA GLN A 191 -2.86 5.46 -9.48
C GLN A 191 -3.74 6.67 -9.75
N THR A 192 -4.83 6.44 -10.47
CA THR A 192 -5.89 7.44 -10.69
C THR A 192 -7.21 6.92 -10.14
N LEU A 193 -7.80 7.71 -9.24
CA LEU A 193 -9.12 7.50 -8.66
C LEU A 193 -10.07 8.57 -9.19
N ARG A 194 -11.28 8.18 -9.58
CA ARG A 194 -12.33 9.13 -9.96
C ARG A 194 -13.35 9.25 -8.84
N ILE A 195 -13.69 10.48 -8.47
CA ILE A 195 -14.63 10.79 -7.40
C ILE A 195 -15.80 11.59 -7.98
N HIS A 196 -17.02 11.11 -7.75
CA HIS A 196 -18.26 11.75 -8.16
C HIS A 196 -19.04 12.32 -6.96
N GLY A 197 -19.96 13.23 -7.26
CA GLY A 197 -21.04 13.60 -6.34
C GLY A 197 -20.64 14.52 -5.19
N LEU A 198 -19.45 15.10 -5.26
CA LEU A 198 -19.01 16.18 -4.39
C LEU A 198 -19.37 17.53 -5.02
N ASN A 199 -19.73 18.52 -4.19
CA ASN A 199 -20.08 19.86 -4.65
C ASN A 199 -18.83 20.71 -4.96
N VAL A 200 -18.00 20.21 -5.88
CA VAL A 200 -16.72 20.82 -6.27
C VAL A 200 -16.87 21.57 -7.58
N THR A 201 -16.30 22.76 -7.65
CA THR A 201 -16.24 23.57 -8.88
C THR A 201 -14.79 23.78 -9.30
N ALA A 202 -14.54 24.11 -10.56
CA ALA A 202 -13.19 24.33 -11.06
C ALA A 202 -12.48 25.50 -10.34
N GLN A 203 -13.24 26.51 -9.90
CA GLN A 203 -12.72 27.64 -9.13
C GLN A 203 -12.17 27.23 -7.75
N ASN A 204 -12.71 26.15 -7.18
CA ASN A 204 -12.34 25.65 -5.86
C ASN A 204 -11.33 24.51 -5.92
N ARG A 205 -10.57 24.37 -7.02
CA ARG A 205 -9.56 23.30 -7.16
C ARG A 205 -8.61 23.20 -5.98
N GLY A 206 -8.15 24.36 -5.48
CA GLY A 206 -7.18 24.43 -4.39
C GLY A 206 -7.72 23.97 -3.03
N THR A 207 -9.05 23.88 -2.86
CA THR A 207 -9.64 23.42 -1.60
C THR A 207 -9.85 21.91 -1.56
N ILE A 208 -9.64 21.18 -2.67
CA ILE A 208 -9.83 19.72 -2.71
C ILE A 208 -9.03 18.97 -1.65
N GLY A 209 -7.79 19.36 -1.40
CA GLY A 209 -6.98 18.76 -0.34
C GLY A 209 -7.48 18.98 1.08
N THR A 210 -8.42 19.92 1.30
CA THR A 210 -9.02 20.12 2.61
C THR A 210 -10.19 19.18 2.87
N PHE A 211 -10.81 18.65 1.82
CA PHE A 211 -11.97 17.77 1.91
C PHE A 211 -11.76 16.34 1.41
N VAL A 212 -10.69 16.08 0.65
CA VAL A 212 -10.25 14.72 0.29
C VAL A 212 -8.82 14.53 0.77
N GLN A 213 -8.57 13.41 1.43
CA GLN A 213 -7.22 12.92 1.72
C GLN A 213 -7.17 11.43 1.39
N LEU A 214 -6.01 10.94 0.99
CA LEU A 214 -5.80 9.55 0.62
C LEU A 214 -4.99 8.85 1.70
N LEU A 215 -5.39 7.65 2.10
CA LEU A 215 -4.57 6.75 2.90
C LEU A 215 -3.82 5.81 1.96
N THR A 216 -2.49 5.83 2.04
CA THR A 216 -1.63 5.01 1.21
C THR A 216 -1.43 3.60 1.77
N TRP A 217 -0.83 2.70 0.99
CA TRP A 217 -0.51 1.33 1.38
C TRP A 217 0.42 1.21 2.60
N ASN A 218 1.26 2.23 2.81
CA ASN A 218 2.18 2.31 3.94
C ASN A 218 1.64 3.21 5.07
N ASP A 219 0.32 3.34 5.20
CA ASP A 219 -0.38 4.06 6.26
C ASP A 219 -0.03 5.56 6.37
N VAL A 220 0.30 6.20 5.24
CA VAL A 220 0.55 7.65 5.18
C VAL A 220 -0.66 8.36 4.61
N ILE A 221 -1.06 9.45 5.26
CA ILE A 221 -2.14 10.32 4.77
C ILE A 221 -1.53 11.36 3.82
N ILE A 222 -2.07 11.44 2.60
CA ILE A 222 -1.62 12.32 1.54
C ILE A 222 -2.75 13.27 1.12
N GLY A 223 -2.46 14.57 1.08
CA GLY A 223 -3.37 15.61 0.59
C GLY A 223 -3.02 16.10 -0.82
N SER A 224 -3.70 17.15 -1.27
CA SER A 224 -3.44 17.79 -2.58
C SER A 224 -2.24 18.75 -2.59
N ALA A 225 -1.57 18.94 -1.44
CA ALA A 225 -0.42 19.82 -1.29
C ALA A 225 0.60 19.16 -0.37
N SER A 226 1.88 19.48 -0.59
CA SER A 226 2.96 19.02 0.26
C SER A 226 2.90 19.66 1.65
N THR A 227 3.31 18.90 2.66
CA THR A 227 3.46 19.35 4.04
C THR A 227 4.85 18.96 4.55
N ASP A 228 5.29 19.56 5.66
CA ASP A 228 6.57 19.22 6.28
C ASP A 228 6.65 17.73 6.68
N SER A 229 5.51 17.13 7.05
CA SER A 229 5.39 15.70 7.41
C SER A 229 5.21 14.77 6.21
N ALA A 230 4.70 15.29 5.09
CA ALA A 230 4.41 14.51 3.88
C ALA A 230 4.71 15.38 2.64
N PRO A 231 5.91 15.32 2.07
CA PRO A 231 6.28 16.14 0.91
C PRO A 231 5.60 15.68 -0.38
N PHE A 232 4.90 14.54 -0.34
CA PHE A 232 4.19 13.97 -1.48
C PHE A 232 2.73 14.40 -1.43
N TYR A 233 2.17 14.60 -2.62
CA TYR A 233 0.82 15.06 -2.81
C TYR A 233 0.23 14.41 -4.06
N TYR A 234 -1.09 14.38 -4.14
CA TYR A 234 -1.78 13.98 -5.37
C TYR A 234 -2.14 15.21 -6.20
N ASN A 235 -2.31 15.00 -7.50
CA ASN A 235 -2.82 16.00 -8.44
C ASN A 235 -4.33 15.82 -8.64
N VAL A 236 -5.03 16.92 -8.90
CA VAL A 236 -6.46 16.91 -9.23
C VAL A 236 -6.66 17.31 -10.69
N VAL A 237 -7.31 16.45 -11.46
CA VAL A 237 -7.71 16.70 -12.85
C VAL A 237 -9.23 16.75 -12.95
N PHE A 238 -9.77 17.78 -13.61
CA PHE A 238 -11.21 17.89 -13.87
C PHE A 238 -11.52 17.43 -15.29
N PRO A 239 -12.75 16.97 -15.57
CA PRO A 239 -13.20 16.77 -16.95
C PRO A 239 -13.16 18.08 -17.73
N ASP A 240 -12.92 18.00 -19.04
CA ASP A 240 -12.89 19.17 -19.95
C ASP A 240 -14.19 19.98 -19.93
N SER A 241 -15.31 19.34 -19.59
CA SER A 241 -16.61 20.00 -19.42
C SER A 241 -16.67 20.92 -18.19
N CYS A 242 -15.83 20.69 -17.17
CA CYS A 242 -15.78 21.47 -15.95
C CYS A 242 -14.72 22.57 -16.01
N THR A 243 -15.09 23.70 -16.61
CA THR A 243 -14.27 24.91 -16.68
C THR A 243 -14.66 25.93 -15.61
N GLU A 244 -13.83 26.93 -15.35
CA GLU A 244 -14.17 28.03 -14.44
C GLU A 244 -15.44 28.79 -14.87
N THR A 245 -15.69 28.87 -16.18
CA THR A 245 -16.88 29.51 -16.76
C THR A 245 -18.15 28.67 -16.63
N ASN A 246 -18.05 27.34 -16.75
CA ASN A 246 -19.22 26.45 -16.70
C ASN A 246 -19.56 26.02 -15.26
N SER A 247 -18.56 25.93 -14.38
CA SER A 247 -18.70 25.41 -13.01
C SER A 247 -19.14 26.44 -11.97
N THR A 248 -19.28 27.72 -12.34
CA THR A 248 -19.81 28.76 -11.45
C THR A 248 -21.29 28.54 -11.13
N ALA A 249 -22.04 27.87 -12.01
CA ALA A 249 -23.46 27.60 -11.82
C ALA A 249 -23.77 26.16 -11.37
N LYS A 250 -22.86 25.20 -11.62
CA LYS A 250 -23.06 23.77 -11.33
C LYS A 250 -21.76 23.08 -10.90
N PRO A 251 -21.80 22.15 -9.94
CA PRO A 251 -20.63 21.35 -9.59
C PRO A 251 -20.16 20.50 -10.76
N CYS A 252 -18.87 20.16 -10.77
CA CYS A 252 -18.29 19.21 -11.70
C CYS A 252 -18.95 17.84 -11.52
N GLU A 253 -19.14 17.12 -12.63
CA GLU A 253 -19.67 15.75 -12.63
C GLU A 253 -18.78 14.79 -11.83
N TYR A 254 -17.47 14.95 -12.00
CA TYR A 254 -16.44 14.22 -11.28
C TYR A 254 -15.14 15.03 -11.26
N PHE A 255 -14.17 14.54 -10.52
CA PHE A 255 -12.77 14.88 -10.70
C PHE A 255 -11.91 13.63 -10.47
N ASP A 256 -10.76 13.61 -11.11
CA ASP A 256 -9.78 12.55 -11.01
C ASP A 256 -8.67 13.00 -10.06
N VAL A 257 -8.30 12.11 -9.15
CA VAL A 257 -7.18 12.26 -8.22
C VAL A 257 -6.08 11.30 -8.68
N THR A 258 -4.95 11.87 -9.10
CA THR A 258 -3.81 11.10 -9.62
C THR A 258 -2.63 11.23 -8.68
N MET A 259 -2.11 10.09 -8.21
CA MET A 259 -0.91 10.00 -7.40
C MET A 259 0.18 9.28 -8.17
N GLU A 260 1.37 9.88 -8.23
CA GLU A 260 2.58 9.32 -8.85
C GLU A 260 3.71 9.31 -7.82
N THR A 261 4.48 8.22 -7.75
CA THR A 261 5.52 8.06 -6.72
C THR A 261 6.60 7.08 -7.15
N GLU A 262 7.86 7.42 -6.88
CA GLU A 262 9.01 6.48 -6.96
C GLU A 262 9.08 5.56 -5.74
N MET A 263 8.35 5.88 -4.66
CA MET A 263 8.18 4.99 -3.52
C MET A 263 6.97 4.08 -3.76
N VAL A 264 7.18 2.98 -4.51
CA VAL A 264 6.13 2.03 -4.93
C VAL A 264 5.28 1.52 -3.77
N VAL A 265 5.86 1.35 -2.58
CA VAL A 265 5.17 0.86 -1.38
C VAL A 265 4.09 1.80 -0.83
N ARG A 266 3.89 2.99 -1.42
CA ARG A 266 2.77 3.87 -1.10
C ARG A 266 1.50 3.56 -1.85
N LEU A 267 1.61 3.01 -3.05
CA LEU A 267 0.45 2.60 -3.81
C LEU A 267 0.19 1.11 -3.58
N PRO A 268 -1.05 0.65 -3.75
CA PRO A 268 -2.24 1.44 -4.02
C PRO A 268 -2.76 2.21 -2.80
N VAL A 269 -3.59 3.22 -3.04
CA VAL A 269 -4.45 3.88 -2.05
C VAL A 269 -5.38 2.84 -1.43
N THR A 270 -5.39 2.77 -0.09
CA THR A 270 -6.15 1.79 0.69
C THR A 270 -7.46 2.35 1.20
N ASP A 271 -7.55 3.67 1.41
CA ASP A 271 -8.75 4.35 1.90
C ASP A 271 -8.80 5.81 1.42
N ILE A 272 -9.99 6.41 1.43
CA ILE A 272 -10.19 7.87 1.25
C ILE A 272 -10.81 8.43 2.51
N ILE A 273 -10.28 9.55 2.95
CA ILE A 273 -10.80 10.32 4.08
C ILE A 273 -11.48 11.55 3.49
N PHE A 274 -12.79 11.62 3.68
CA PHE A 274 -13.57 12.80 3.33
C PHE A 274 -13.72 13.69 4.55
N ASN A 275 -13.45 14.98 4.39
CA ASN A 275 -13.69 15.98 5.42
C ASN A 275 -14.84 16.88 4.98
N PHE A 276 -16.03 16.59 5.52
CA PHE A 276 -17.26 17.29 5.16
C PHE A 276 -17.57 18.42 6.15
N SER A 277 -17.98 19.56 5.62
CA SER A 277 -18.55 20.62 6.46
C SER A 277 -19.98 20.24 6.86
N SER A 278 -20.33 20.50 8.13
CA SER A 278 -21.70 20.37 8.68
C SER A 278 -22.79 21.15 7.92
N THR A 279 -22.42 22.00 6.96
CA THR A 279 -23.32 22.80 6.14
C THR A 279 -23.82 22.10 4.87
N GLU A 280 -23.18 21.01 4.44
CA GLU A 280 -23.55 20.32 3.20
C GLU A 280 -24.83 19.49 3.37
N ALA A 281 -25.62 19.41 2.30
CA ALA A 281 -26.79 18.53 2.24
C ALA A 281 -26.33 17.05 2.18
N ASN A 282 -27.26 16.10 2.18
CA ASN A 282 -26.91 14.70 1.90
C ASN A 282 -26.17 14.63 0.55
N LEU A 283 -25.01 13.97 0.54
CA LEU A 283 -24.17 13.82 -0.64
C LEU A 283 -24.28 12.39 -1.15
N ASN A 284 -24.27 12.22 -2.47
CA ASN A 284 -24.28 10.91 -3.09
C ASN A 284 -22.92 10.70 -3.75
N VAL A 285 -21.98 10.12 -3.01
CA VAL A 285 -20.58 10.01 -3.42
C VAL A 285 -20.34 8.65 -4.05
N SER A 286 -19.58 8.62 -5.14
CA SER A 286 -19.01 7.37 -5.65
C SER A 286 -17.53 7.53 -5.98
N VAL A 287 -16.82 6.41 -5.89
CA VAL A 287 -15.39 6.32 -6.20
C VAL A 287 -15.22 5.20 -7.23
N GLU A 288 -14.35 5.42 -8.22
CA GLU A 288 -13.95 4.43 -9.23
C GLU A 288 -12.40 4.35 -9.27
N ASN A 289 -11.85 3.14 -9.37
CA ASN A 289 -10.45 2.98 -9.77
C ASN A 289 -10.37 3.10 -11.30
N ILE A 290 -9.74 4.16 -11.78
CA ILE A 290 -9.56 4.37 -13.23
C ILE A 290 -8.33 3.61 -13.72
N GLU A 291 -7.24 3.70 -12.95
CA GLU A 291 -5.95 3.17 -13.37
C GLU A 291 -5.07 2.88 -12.15
N LEU A 292 -4.30 1.79 -12.21
CA LEU A 292 -3.17 1.52 -11.32
C LEU A 292 -2.04 0.90 -12.16
N CYS A 293 -0.95 1.64 -12.34
CA CYS A 293 0.19 1.28 -13.16
C CYS A 293 1.51 1.30 -12.38
N PHE A 294 2.47 0.51 -12.86
CA PHE A 294 3.79 0.35 -12.27
C PHE A 294 4.87 0.33 -13.36
N GLU A 295 6.04 0.89 -13.07
CA GLU A 295 7.18 1.01 -14.01
C GLU A 295 8.53 0.69 -13.33
#